data_AF-Q9RP37-F1
#
_entry.id   AF-Q9RP37-F1
#
_cell.length_a   1.000
_cell.length_b   1.000
_cell.length_c   1.000
_cell.angle_alpha   90.00
_cell.angle_beta   90.00
_cell.angle_gamma   90.00
#
_symmetry.space_group_name_H-M   'P 1'
#
loop_
_entity.id
_entity.type
_entity.pdbx_description
1 polymer ?
#
loop_
_entity_poly.entity_id
_entity_poly.type
_entity_poly.pdbx_seq_one_letter_code
_entity_poly.pdbx_strand_id
1 'polypeptide(L)' 'DLYAPVTAKVVAVNGDLEGSPELVNSDPYGEGWLVDLRVEAGTLDEALGGLLDAEGYRAVVTE' A
#
# COMPACT_ATOMS: atom_id res chain seq x y z
N ASP A 1 11.76 -6.70 2.41
CA ASP A 1 11.03 -6.92 1.15
C ASP A 1 9.68 -6.24 1.19
N LEU A 2 9.20 -5.78 0.03
CA LEU A 2 7.86 -5.25 -0.14
C LEU A 2 7.04 -6.28 -0.92
N TYR A 3 5.88 -6.67 -0.38
CA TYR A 3 4.97 -7.58 -1.07
C TYR A 3 3.87 -6.80 -1.75
N ALA A 4 3.57 -7.17 -3.01
CA ALA A 4 2.38 -6.66 -3.67
C ALA A 4 1.14 -7.22 -2.95
N PRO A 5 0.22 -6.36 -2.48
CA PRO A 5 -0.97 -6.81 -1.74
C PRO A 5 -1.98 -7.53 -2.65
N VAL A 6 -1.96 -7.21 -3.96
CA VAL A 6 -2.88 -7.76 -4.96
C VAL A 6 -2.17 -7.92 -6.31
N THR A 7 -2.70 -8.76 -7.19
CA THR A 7 -2.24 -8.85 -8.59
C THR A 7 -2.64 -7.58 -9.34
N ALA A 8 -1.65 -6.74 -9.65
CA ALA A 8 -1.86 -5.44 -10.27
C ALA A 8 -0.61 -4.98 -11.03
N LYS A 9 -0.78 -3.93 -11.84
CA LYS A 9 0.30 -3.22 -12.52
C LYS A 9 0.70 -1.97 -11.74
N VAL A 10 1.99 -1.77 -11.50
CA VAL A 10 2.51 -0.50 -10.96
C VAL A 10 2.30 0.62 -11.99
N VAL A 11 1.68 1.71 -11.56
CA VAL A 11 1.40 2.89 -12.42
C VAL A 11 2.09 4.16 -11.94
N ALA A 12 2.46 4.24 -10.66
CA ALA A 12 3.28 5.31 -10.13
C ALA A 12 4.19 4.81 -9.00
N VAL A 13 5.29 5.53 -8.79
CA VAL A 13 6.22 5.36 -7.68
C VAL A 13 6.45 6.73 -7.05
N ASN A 14 6.63 6.78 -5.74
CA ASN A 14 6.86 8.05 -5.06
C ASN A 14 8.30 8.53 -5.24
N GLY A 15 8.49 9.52 -6.12
CA GLY A 15 9.81 10.09 -6.41
C GLY A 15 10.39 10.89 -5.22
N ASP A 16 9.56 11.37 -4.30
CA ASP A 16 10.02 12.19 -3.17
C ASP A 16 10.90 11.37 -2.19
N LEU A 17 10.70 10.05 -2.16
CA LEU A 17 11.45 9.12 -1.31
C LEU A 17 12.91 8.92 -1.74
N GLU A 18 13.28 9.31 -2.98
CA GLU A 18 14.69 9.29 -3.39
C GLU A 18 15.52 10.31 -2.61
N GLY A 19 14.94 11.47 -2.32
CA GLY A 19 15.58 12.55 -1.56
C GLY A 19 15.22 12.56 -0.07
N SER A 20 14.04 12.05 0.28
CA SER A 20 13.48 12.12 1.64
C SER A 20 12.87 10.76 2.07
N PRO A 21 13.68 9.69 2.19
CA PRO A 21 13.18 8.36 2.56
C PRO A 21 12.54 8.31 3.96
N GLU A 22 12.88 9.26 4.84
CA GLU A 22 12.32 9.40 6.18
C GLU A 22 10.81 9.71 6.19
N LEU A 23 10.24 10.17 5.06
CA LEU A 23 8.80 10.38 4.92
C LEU A 23 8.01 9.10 5.20
N VAL A 24 8.57 7.93 4.88
CA VAL A 24 7.98 6.62 5.21
C VAL A 24 7.79 6.45 6.72
N ASN A 25 8.64 7.10 7.54
CA ASN A 25 8.54 7.04 9.00
C ASN A 25 7.71 8.19 9.58
N SER A 26 7.87 9.41 9.07
CA SER A 26 7.21 10.59 9.64
C SER A 26 5.75 10.75 9.19
N ASP A 27 5.43 10.31 7.97
CA ASP A 27 4.07 10.35 7.42
C ASP A 27 3.75 9.10 6.56
N PRO A 28 3.68 7.91 7.19
CA PRO A 28 3.57 6.61 6.49
C PRO A 28 2.29 6.45 5.63
N TYR A 29 1.24 7.24 5.92
CA TYR A 29 -0.06 7.13 5.24
C TYR A 29 -0.37 8.33 4.33
N GLY A 30 0.47 9.38 4.36
CA GLY A 30 0.35 10.56 3.52
C GLY A 30 1.49 10.63 2.51
N GLU A 31 2.43 11.53 2.72
CA GLU A 31 3.56 11.78 1.81
C GLU A 31 4.53 10.59 1.70
N GLY A 32 4.52 9.66 2.66
CA GLY A 32 5.34 8.45 2.68
C GLY A 32 4.81 7.27 1.85
N TRP A 33 3.79 7.45 1.01
CA TRP A 33 3.29 6.37 0.13
C TRP A 33 4.39 5.84 -0.80
N LEU A 34 4.29 4.58 -1.21
CA LEU A 34 5.37 3.93 -1.97
C LEU A 34 5.07 3.84 -3.48
N VAL A 35 3.95 3.22 -3.82
CA VAL A 35 3.56 2.91 -5.20
C VAL A 35 2.05 2.97 -5.36
N ASP A 36 1.60 3.34 -6.55
CA ASP A 36 0.21 3.18 -6.97
C ASP A 36 0.09 1.96 -7.87
N LEU A 37 -0.96 1.18 -7.62
CA LEU A 37 -1.26 -0.03 -8.34
C LEU A 37 -2.59 0.12 -9.10
N ARG A 38 -2.62 -0.36 -10.33
CA ARG A 38 -3.83 -0.49 -11.15
C ARG A 38 -4.18 -1.96 -11.29
N VAL A 39 -5.36 -2.33 -10.78
CA VAL A 39 -5.98 -3.63 -11.01
C VAL A 39 -6.69 -3.67 -12.35
N GLU A 40 -7.01 -4.89 -12.81
CA GLU A 40 -7.84 -5.08 -13.99
C GLU A 40 -9.27 -4.56 -13.77
N ALA A 41 -9.91 -4.13 -14.85
CA ALA A 41 -11.26 -3.58 -14.77
C ALA A 41 -12.25 -4.66 -14.29
N GLY A 42 -13.04 -4.33 -13.27
CA GLY A 42 -14.04 -5.24 -12.70
C GLY A 42 -13.51 -6.23 -11.66
N THR A 43 -12.21 -6.24 -11.36
CA THR A 43 -11.62 -7.14 -10.35
C THR A 43 -11.33 -6.45 -9.01
N LEU A 44 -11.74 -5.19 -8.85
CA LEU A 44 -11.40 -4.40 -7.66
C LEU A 44 -11.98 -4.99 -6.37
N ASP A 45 -13.27 -5.38 -6.38
CA ASP A 45 -13.93 -5.91 -5.18
C ASP A 45 -13.31 -7.23 -4.71
N GLU A 46 -12.93 -8.10 -5.64
CA GLU A 46 -12.22 -9.35 -5.33
C GLU A 46 -10.84 -9.06 -4.75
N ALA A 47 -10.10 -8.12 -5.35
CA ALA A 47 -8.78 -7.72 -4.89
C ALA A 47 -8.83 -7.12 -3.47
N LEU A 48 -9.85 -6.31 -3.18
CA LEU A 48 -10.05 -5.71 -1.85
C LEU A 48 -10.57 -6.71 -0.81
N GLY A 49 -11.42 -7.67 -1.22
CA GLY A 49 -12.00 -8.66 -0.31
C GLY A 49 -10.99 -9.62 0.32
N GLY A 50 -9.79 -9.75 -0.26
CA GLY A 50 -8.67 -10.50 0.32
C GLY A 50 -7.81 -9.71 1.31
N LEU A 51 -8.05 -8.40 1.47
CA LEU A 51 -7.29 -7.54 2.37
C LEU A 51 -7.97 -7.43 3.73
N LEU A 52 -7.20 -7.04 4.74
CA LEU A 52 -7.73 -6.74 6.07
C LEU A 52 -8.28 -5.32 6.09
N ASP A 53 -9.42 -5.13 6.74
CA ASP A 53 -9.86 -3.81 7.15
C ASP A 53 -9.01 -3.27 8.33
N ALA A 54 -9.28 -2.05 8.77
CA ALA A 54 -8.52 -1.41 9.84
C ALA A 54 -8.60 -2.17 11.18
N GLU A 55 -9.73 -2.81 11.49
CA GLU A 55 -9.92 -3.56 12.73
C GLU A 55 -9.20 -4.91 12.65
N GLY A 56 -9.37 -5.63 11.54
CA GLY A 56 -8.70 -6.89 11.24
C GLY A 56 -7.19 -6.76 11.23
N TYR A 57 -6.65 -5.66 10.67
CA TYR A 57 -5.22 -5.40 10.73
C TYR A 57 -4.73 -5.15 12.17
N ARG A 58 -5.46 -4.36 12.96
CA ARG A 58 -5.10 -4.12 14.37
C ARG A 58 -5.07 -5.41 15.19
N ALA A 59 -5.97 -6.36 14.92
CA ALA A 59 -6.05 -7.61 15.64
C ALA A 59 -4.83 -8.55 15.46
N VAL A 60 -4.06 -8.38 14.38
CA VAL A 60 -2.87 -9.22 14.10
C VAL A 60 -1.55 -8.54 14.48
N VAL A 61 -1.57 -7.27 14.85
CA VAL A 61 -0.40 -6.54 15.34
C VAL A 61 -0.28 -6.77 16.85
N THR A 62 0.86 -7.29 17.30
CA THR A 62 1.21 -7.33 18.73
C THR A 62 1.99 -6.06 19.05
N GLU A 63 1.48 -5.24 19.97
CA GLU A 63 2.17 -4.03 20.46
C GLU A 63 3.36 -4.38 21.38
#